data_AF-A0A556V8G7-F1
#
_entry.id   AF-A0A556V8G7-F1
#
_cell.length_a   1.000
_cell.length_b   1.000
_cell.length_c   1.000
_cell.angle_alpha   90.00
_cell.angle_beta   90.00
_cell.angle_gamma   90.00
#
_symmetry.space_group_name_H-M   'P 1'
#
loop_
_entity.id
_entity.type
_entity.pdbx_description
1 polymer ?
#
loop_
_entity_poly.entity_id
_entity_poly.type
_entity_poly.pdbx_seq_one_letter_code
_entity_poly.pdbx_strand_id
1 'polypeptide(L)'
;MSALSVLVCSAFAQMMICFYYGGKPVGHTLTTHSDGCRISPCQPPVSNALLFGSDSLQTIRFPPVELIENERQRHVTRKLFGHLERGVLLRANREGIFIKRLCQSRVFWSGPDSQYSSGVCKLERDAVVKITSVKCQQLLDAVTAHRAQYSSNLEVSDELPGDQMARIYQDICNYSVPQRPPCYRDNLPIIA
;
A
#
# COMPACT_ATOMS: atom_id res chain seq x y z
N MET A 1 4.19 14.26 11.08
CA MET A 1 2.74 13.96 11.01
C MET A 1 2.44 13.80 9.53
N SER A 2 2.26 12.56 9.06
CA SER A 2 2.02 12.30 7.65
C SER A 2 0.76 13.02 7.16
N ALA A 3 0.86 13.78 6.07
CA ALA A 3 -0.30 14.44 5.47
C ALA A 3 -1.33 13.42 5.00
N LEU A 4 -0.79 12.31 4.51
CA LEU A 4 -1.45 11.21 3.85
C LEU A 4 -0.84 9.92 4.37
N SER A 5 -1.69 8.97 4.73
CA SER A 5 -1.29 7.57 4.88
C SER A 5 -2.33 6.64 4.28
N VAL A 6 -1.86 5.48 3.86
CA VAL A 6 -2.65 4.39 3.29
C VAL A 6 -2.36 3.13 4.08
N LEU A 7 -3.40 2.51 4.63
CA LEU A 7 -3.33 1.18 5.23
C LEU A 7 -3.66 0.15 4.16
N VAL A 8 -2.86 -0.93 4.07
CA VAL A 8 -3.10 -2.03 3.14
C VAL A 8 -3.17 -3.34 3.92
N CYS A 9 -4.30 -4.03 3.82
CA CYS A 9 -4.48 -5.42 4.28
C CYS A 9 -4.67 -6.33 3.06
N SER A 10 -4.33 -7.61 3.19
CA SER A 10 -4.76 -8.65 2.25
C SER A 10 -5.39 -9.82 2.99
N ALA A 11 -6.58 -10.24 2.57
CA ALA A 11 -7.30 -11.40 3.09
C ALA A 11 -8.13 -12.01 1.95
N PHE A 12 -8.30 -13.34 1.93
CA PHE A 12 -9.20 -14.04 0.99
C PHE A 12 -9.09 -13.61 -0.49
N ALA A 13 -7.87 -13.46 -1.01
CA ALA A 13 -7.57 -12.97 -2.37
C ALA A 13 -8.04 -11.53 -2.72
N GLN A 14 -8.36 -10.74 -1.70
CA GLN A 14 -8.71 -9.32 -1.79
C GLN A 14 -7.66 -8.46 -1.05
N MET A 15 -7.42 -7.25 -1.54
CA MET A 15 -6.73 -6.20 -0.81
C MET A 15 -7.73 -5.13 -0.34
N MET A 16 -7.59 -4.69 0.91
CA MET A 16 -8.29 -3.51 1.44
C MET A 16 -7.32 -2.35 1.57
N ILE A 17 -7.70 -1.20 1.03
CA ILE A 17 -6.91 0.03 0.98
C ILE A 17 -7.68 1.11 1.71
N CYS A 18 -7.23 1.52 2.90
CA CYS A 18 -7.87 2.56 3.70
C CYS A 18 -7.07 3.86 3.66
N PHE A 19 -7.74 4.99 3.43
CA PHE A 19 -7.14 6.31 3.27
C PHE A 19 -7.28 7.16 4.53
N TYR A 20 -6.20 7.84 4.91
CA TYR A 20 -6.16 8.73 6.06
C TYR A 20 -5.53 10.08 5.69
N TYR A 21 -6.15 11.18 6.11
CA TYR A 21 -5.59 12.52 6.00
C TYR A 21 -5.24 13.04 7.40
N GLY A 22 -3.94 13.20 7.68
CA GLY A 22 -3.45 13.66 8.99
C GLY A 22 -3.82 12.73 10.15
N GLY A 23 -3.98 11.43 9.87
CA GLY A 23 -4.42 10.41 10.84
C GLY A 23 -5.93 10.22 10.96
N LYS A 24 -6.77 11.11 10.39
CA LYS A 24 -8.23 10.88 10.32
C LYS A 24 -8.58 9.94 9.15
N PRO A 25 -9.36 8.87 9.33
CA PRO A 25 -9.84 8.04 8.22
C PRO A 25 -10.81 8.85 7.34
N VAL A 26 -10.70 8.69 6.02
CA VAL A 26 -11.51 9.45 5.03
C VAL A 26 -12.16 8.57 3.95
N GLY A 27 -11.88 7.27 3.94
CA GLY A 27 -12.50 6.31 3.03
C GLY A 27 -11.69 5.02 2.91
N HIS A 28 -12.25 4.02 2.24
CA HIS A 28 -11.53 2.79 1.89
C HIS A 28 -11.94 2.28 0.50
N THR A 29 -11.21 1.32 -0.04
CA THR A 29 -11.52 0.61 -1.27
C THR A 29 -11.09 -0.85 -1.13
N LEU A 30 -11.98 -1.75 -1.53
CA LEU A 30 -11.71 -3.18 -1.64
C LEU A 30 -11.40 -3.50 -3.11
N THR A 31 -10.36 -4.30 -3.36
CA THR A 31 -9.97 -4.74 -4.71
C THR A 31 -9.58 -6.20 -4.74
N THR A 32 -10.12 -6.94 -5.71
CA THR A 32 -9.76 -8.32 -6.06
C THR A 32 -8.98 -8.39 -7.37
N HIS A 33 -8.45 -7.25 -7.85
CA HIS A 33 -7.83 -7.18 -9.17
C HIS A 33 -6.51 -7.98 -9.21
N SER A 34 -6.46 -9.02 -10.06
CA SER A 34 -5.39 -10.04 -10.09
C SER A 34 -4.00 -9.50 -10.41
N ASP A 35 -3.93 -8.45 -11.21
CA ASP A 35 -2.67 -7.74 -11.52
C ASP A 35 -2.26 -6.75 -10.44
N GLY A 36 -3.15 -6.44 -9.50
CA GLY A 36 -2.99 -5.39 -8.52
C GLY A 36 -3.61 -4.07 -8.96
N CYS A 37 -3.18 -2.99 -8.32
CA CYS A 37 -3.75 -1.66 -8.48
C CYS A 37 -2.69 -0.54 -8.46
N ARG A 38 -3.10 0.65 -8.90
CA ARG A 38 -2.33 1.89 -8.93
C ARG A 38 -3.07 2.93 -8.10
N ILE A 39 -2.47 3.38 -6.99
CA ILE A 39 -3.03 4.46 -6.18
C ILE A 39 -2.49 5.80 -6.71
N SER A 40 -3.36 6.63 -7.28
CA SER A 40 -3.02 7.95 -7.85
C SER A 40 -4.19 8.94 -7.73
N PRO A 41 -3.95 10.28 -7.71
CA PRO A 41 -5.04 11.26 -7.65
C PRO A 41 -5.90 11.29 -8.92
N CYS A 42 -5.25 11.06 -10.07
CA CYS A 42 -5.83 11.07 -11.40
C CYS A 42 -5.73 9.69 -12.06
N GLN A 43 -6.59 9.42 -13.04
CA GLN A 43 -6.41 8.29 -13.94
C GLN A 43 -5.22 8.57 -14.86
N PRO A 44 -4.31 7.60 -15.09
CA PRO A 44 -3.22 7.76 -16.06
C PRO A 44 -3.76 8.02 -17.47
N PRO A 45 -3.06 8.82 -18.30
CA PRO A 45 -3.31 8.88 -19.74
C PRO A 45 -3.15 7.49 -20.37
N VAL A 46 -4.07 7.14 -21.26
CA VAL A 46 -4.25 5.78 -21.86
C VAL A 46 -3.14 5.37 -22.85
N SER A 47 -2.02 6.10 -22.90
CA SER A 47 -1.07 6.06 -24.02
C SER A 47 0.41 5.95 -23.62
N ASN A 48 0.73 5.68 -22.35
CA ASN A 48 2.13 5.73 -21.91
C ASN A 48 2.49 4.73 -20.79
N ALA A 49 2.38 3.43 -21.07
CA ALA A 49 2.67 2.34 -20.15
C ALA A 49 4.10 2.39 -19.52
N LEU A 50 5.09 2.99 -20.19
CA LEU A 50 6.45 3.16 -19.64
C LEU A 50 6.50 4.11 -18.43
N LEU A 51 5.73 5.20 -18.46
CA LEU A 51 5.62 6.15 -17.36
C LEU A 51 4.55 5.72 -16.34
N PHE A 52 3.46 5.17 -16.88
CA PHE A 52 2.27 4.62 -16.23
C PHE A 52 2.54 3.38 -15.33
N GLY A 53 3.27 2.40 -15.84
CA GLY A 53 3.06 0.99 -15.54
C GLY A 53 1.94 0.38 -16.40
N SER A 54 1.78 -0.95 -16.40
CA SER A 54 0.79 -1.68 -17.23
C SER A 54 -0.62 -1.08 -17.18
N ASP A 55 -1.30 -1.02 -18.33
CA ASP A 55 -2.71 -0.63 -18.44
C ASP A 55 -3.67 -1.65 -17.79
N SER A 56 -3.18 -2.86 -17.48
CA SER A 56 -3.95 -3.90 -16.78
C SER A 56 -4.12 -3.67 -15.27
N LEU A 57 -3.62 -2.55 -14.71
CA LEU A 57 -3.74 -2.25 -13.27
C LEU A 57 -4.99 -1.42 -12.97
N GLN A 58 -5.82 -1.87 -12.02
CA GLN A 58 -6.94 -1.06 -11.54
C GLN A 58 -6.43 0.26 -10.95
N THR A 59 -6.92 1.40 -11.44
CA THR A 59 -6.62 2.69 -10.79
C THR A 59 -7.58 2.94 -9.63
N ILE A 60 -7.03 3.14 -8.43
CA ILE A 60 -7.77 3.49 -7.22
C ILE A 60 -7.42 4.95 -6.88
N ARG A 61 -8.44 5.80 -6.84
CA ARG A 61 -8.26 7.24 -6.61
C ARG A 61 -8.24 7.58 -5.13
N PHE A 62 -7.42 8.55 -4.76
CA PHE A 62 -7.52 9.18 -3.44
C PHE A 62 -8.87 9.89 -3.27
N PRO A 63 -9.48 9.89 -2.07
CA PRO A 63 -10.65 10.71 -1.78
C PRO A 63 -10.43 12.22 -2.04
N PRO A 64 -11.46 13.04 -2.29
CA PRO A 64 -11.29 14.48 -2.49
C PRO A 64 -10.60 15.17 -1.29
N VAL A 65 -9.72 16.15 -1.55
CA VAL A 65 -9.04 16.89 -0.47
C VAL A 65 -9.97 17.85 0.27
N GLU A 66 -11.17 18.06 -0.28
CA GLU A 66 -12.28 18.82 0.28
C GLU A 66 -12.86 18.15 1.54
N LEU A 67 -12.59 16.86 1.75
CA LEU A 67 -12.86 16.15 3.01
C LEU A 67 -11.92 16.58 4.16
N ILE A 68 -10.92 17.43 3.90
CA ILE A 68 -10.01 17.97 4.91
C ILE A 68 -10.56 19.30 5.43
N GLU A 69 -11.04 19.27 6.69
CA GLU A 69 -11.53 20.44 7.43
C GLU A 69 -10.44 21.51 7.62
N ASN A 70 -9.23 21.07 8.02
CA ASN A 70 -8.13 21.97 8.30
C ASN A 70 -7.55 22.56 7.00
N GLU A 71 -7.76 23.85 6.77
CA GLU A 71 -7.36 24.51 5.52
C GLU A 71 -5.85 24.44 5.23
N ARG A 72 -5.00 24.59 6.26
CA ARG A 72 -3.55 24.47 6.09
C ARG A 72 -3.15 23.07 5.62
N GLN A 73 -3.73 22.04 6.24
CA GLN A 73 -3.54 20.65 5.82
C GLN A 73 -4.07 20.42 4.41
N ARG A 74 -5.29 20.89 4.10
CA ARG A 74 -5.93 20.78 2.77
C ARG A 74 -5.06 21.36 1.67
N HIS A 75 -4.52 22.58 1.87
CA HIS A 75 -3.62 23.24 0.93
C HIS A 75 -2.35 22.42 0.68
N VAL A 76 -1.78 21.83 1.73
CA VAL A 76 -0.55 21.04 1.61
C VAL A 76 -0.81 19.66 0.99
N THR A 77 -1.91 18.97 1.33
CA THR A 77 -2.30 17.72 0.65
C THR A 77 -2.59 17.96 -0.84
N ARG A 78 -3.21 19.10 -1.20
CA ARG A 78 -3.40 19.48 -2.61
C ARG A 78 -2.07 19.67 -3.35
N LYS A 79 -1.06 20.29 -2.73
CA LYS A 79 0.31 20.36 -3.29
C LYS A 79 0.97 18.98 -3.41
N LEU A 80 0.78 18.12 -2.41
CA LEU A 80 1.29 16.74 -2.43
C LEU A 80 0.71 15.93 -3.61
N PHE A 81 -0.57 16.12 -3.96
CA PHE A 81 -1.21 15.39 -5.06
C PHE A 81 -0.55 15.63 -6.43
N GLY A 82 -0.09 16.85 -6.73
CA GLY A 82 0.67 17.13 -7.96
C GLY A 82 2.00 16.36 -8.06
N HIS A 83 2.54 15.88 -6.93
CA HIS A 83 3.72 15.00 -6.91
C HIS A 83 3.37 13.50 -6.86
N LEU A 84 2.08 13.13 -6.87
CA LEU A 84 1.54 11.77 -6.78
C LEU A 84 0.88 11.27 -8.08
N GLU A 85 0.90 12.02 -9.17
CA GLU A 85 0.20 11.69 -10.43
C GLU A 85 0.55 10.30 -11.00
N ARG A 86 1.85 9.94 -11.05
CA ARG A 86 2.30 8.58 -11.45
C ARG A 86 1.94 7.49 -10.44
N GLY A 87 1.58 7.87 -9.23
CA GLY A 87 1.08 6.98 -8.19
C GLY A 87 2.10 6.02 -7.57
N VAL A 88 1.54 5.04 -6.87
CA VAL A 88 2.22 3.90 -6.26
C VAL A 88 1.48 2.63 -6.70
N LEU A 89 2.23 1.63 -7.16
CA LEU A 89 1.67 0.34 -7.55
C LEU A 89 1.65 -0.61 -6.34
N LEU A 90 0.59 -1.40 -6.22
CA LEU A 90 0.43 -2.45 -5.21
C LEU A 90 -0.06 -3.74 -5.88
N ARG A 91 0.56 -4.87 -5.56
CA ARG A 91 0.11 -6.21 -5.98
C ARG A 91 0.22 -7.18 -4.81
N ALA A 92 -0.87 -7.90 -4.52
CA ALA A 92 -0.83 -9.08 -3.66
C ALA A 92 -0.66 -10.35 -4.49
N ASN A 93 0.12 -11.30 -3.97
CA ASN A 93 0.20 -12.66 -4.48
C ASN A 93 0.39 -13.64 -3.30
N ARG A 94 0.74 -14.91 -3.57
CA ARG A 94 0.95 -15.93 -2.54
C ARG A 94 2.15 -15.67 -1.63
N GLU A 95 3.12 -14.88 -2.07
CA GLU A 95 4.35 -14.59 -1.31
C GLU A 95 4.19 -13.38 -0.39
N GLY A 96 3.47 -12.35 -0.83
CA GLY A 96 3.35 -11.09 -0.10
C GLY A 96 2.54 -10.01 -0.82
N ILE A 97 2.49 -8.84 -0.20
CA ILE A 97 2.13 -7.59 -0.86
C ILE A 97 3.41 -6.91 -1.33
N PHE A 98 3.46 -6.56 -2.61
CA PHE A 98 4.57 -5.86 -3.26
C PHE A 98 4.16 -4.42 -3.59
N ILE A 99 5.10 -3.49 -3.40
CA ILE A 99 4.95 -2.06 -3.68
C ILE A 99 6.01 -1.59 -4.67
N LYS A 100 5.64 -0.65 -5.56
CA LYS A 100 6.58 0.10 -6.41
C LYS A 100 6.18 1.57 -6.49
N ARG A 101 7.10 2.46 -6.17
CA ARG A 101 6.90 3.92 -6.22
C ARG A 101 7.25 4.47 -7.60
N LEU A 102 6.27 5.04 -8.31
CA LEU A 102 6.50 5.77 -9.56
C LEU A 102 6.46 7.29 -9.37
N CYS A 103 5.79 7.76 -8.32
CA CYS A 103 5.58 9.17 -8.04
C CYS A 103 6.86 9.96 -7.73
N GLN A 104 6.75 11.30 -7.84
CA GLN A 104 7.84 12.20 -7.50
C GLN A 104 8.01 12.32 -5.99
N SER A 105 6.89 12.41 -5.24
CA SER A 105 6.87 12.56 -3.78
C SER A 105 7.63 11.43 -3.08
N ARG A 106 8.13 11.70 -1.87
CA ARG A 106 8.75 10.68 -1.02
C ARG A 106 7.66 9.83 -0.39
N VAL A 107 7.77 8.52 -0.62
CA VAL A 107 6.90 7.51 -0.01
C VAL A 107 7.72 6.76 1.01
N PHE A 108 7.12 6.52 2.17
CA PHE A 108 7.67 5.66 3.21
C PHE A 108 6.68 4.53 3.50
N TRP A 109 7.16 3.46 4.12
CA TRP A 109 6.31 2.34 4.52
C TRP A 109 6.76 1.73 5.85
N SER A 110 5.85 1.06 6.54
CA SER A 110 6.17 0.13 7.64
C SER A 110 5.26 -1.09 7.54
N GLY A 111 5.74 -2.24 7.99
CA GLY A 111 5.01 -3.50 7.91
C GLY A 111 5.62 -4.59 8.79
N PRO A 112 4.91 -5.69 9.01
CA PRO A 112 5.32 -6.81 9.87
C PRO A 112 6.65 -7.46 9.42
N ASP A 113 6.93 -7.38 8.12
CA ASP A 113 8.06 -8.04 7.46
C ASP A 113 9.30 -7.14 7.35
N SER A 114 9.40 -6.09 8.18
CA SER A 114 10.55 -5.20 8.26
C SER A 114 11.74 -5.86 9.00
N GLN A 115 12.20 -7.00 8.46
CA GLN A 115 13.29 -7.85 8.97
C GLN A 115 14.63 -7.10 9.16
N TYR A 116 14.72 -5.86 8.67
CA TYR A 116 15.90 -4.99 8.74
C TYR A 116 15.71 -3.69 9.54
N SER A 117 14.51 -3.36 10.02
CA SER A 117 14.31 -2.17 10.87
C SER A 117 12.97 -2.15 11.62
N SER A 118 13.00 -1.94 12.94
CA SER A 118 11.83 -1.58 13.76
C SER A 118 11.43 -0.11 13.54
N GLY A 119 11.01 0.24 12.32
CA GLY A 119 10.79 1.63 11.93
C GLY A 119 10.28 1.86 10.51
N VAL A 120 10.12 3.14 10.16
CA VAL A 120 9.56 3.59 8.88
C VAL A 120 10.65 3.62 7.80
N CYS A 121 10.50 2.79 6.77
CA CYS A 121 11.41 2.64 5.64
C CYS A 121 11.09 3.62 4.52
N LYS A 122 12.11 4.25 3.91
CA LYS A 122 11.94 5.02 2.66
C LYS A 122 11.81 4.06 1.48
N LEU A 123 10.84 4.31 0.59
CA LEU A 123 10.71 3.59 -0.67
C LEU A 123 11.43 4.34 -1.80
N GLU A 124 12.46 3.71 -2.37
CA GLU A 124 13.13 4.26 -3.55
C GLU A 124 12.24 4.20 -4.78
N ARG A 125 12.48 5.11 -5.73
CA ARG A 125 11.68 5.18 -6.95
C ARG A 125 12.04 4.00 -7.85
N ASP A 126 11.02 3.46 -8.52
CA ASP A 126 11.08 2.33 -9.44
C ASP A 126 11.56 0.99 -8.85
N ALA A 127 12.01 0.98 -7.59
CA ALA A 127 12.34 -0.20 -6.81
C ALA A 127 11.09 -1.00 -6.41
N VAL A 128 11.28 -2.32 -6.38
CA VAL A 128 10.31 -3.34 -5.99
C VAL A 128 10.57 -3.71 -4.54
N VAL A 129 9.57 -3.58 -3.66
CA VAL A 129 9.72 -3.94 -2.24
C VAL A 129 8.54 -4.80 -1.80
N LYS A 130 8.83 -5.88 -1.07
CA LYS A 130 7.83 -6.69 -0.37
C LYS A 130 7.57 -6.05 1.00
N ILE A 131 6.32 -5.67 1.28
CA ILE A 131 5.95 -4.93 2.50
C ILE A 131 5.21 -5.78 3.54
N THR A 132 4.71 -6.94 3.13
CA THR A 132 4.23 -8.01 4.01
C THR A 132 4.74 -9.34 3.47
N SER A 133 5.09 -10.29 4.35
CA SER A 133 4.94 -11.70 4.02
C SER A 133 3.49 -12.06 4.25
N VAL A 134 2.88 -12.76 3.30
CA VAL A 134 1.76 -13.61 3.70
C VAL A 134 2.41 -14.86 4.29
N LYS A 135 2.47 -14.98 5.62
CA LYS A 135 2.66 -16.29 6.28
C LYS A 135 1.38 -17.13 6.14
N CYS A 136 0.93 -17.25 4.89
CA CYS A 136 -0.34 -17.87 4.54
C CYS A 136 -0.33 -19.37 4.74
N GLN A 137 0.85 -19.99 4.90
CA GLN A 137 0.97 -21.43 5.11
C GLN A 137 0.19 -21.87 6.36
N GLN A 138 0.39 -21.21 7.50
CA GLN A 138 -0.28 -21.59 8.75
C GLN A 138 -1.81 -21.37 8.71
N LEU A 139 -2.29 -20.31 8.04
CA LEU A 139 -3.73 -20.06 7.89
C LEU A 139 -4.38 -20.96 6.82
N LEU A 140 -3.69 -21.28 5.72
CA LEU A 140 -4.18 -22.24 4.73
C LEU A 140 -4.19 -23.66 5.29
N ASP A 141 -3.17 -24.06 6.04
CA ASP A 141 -3.11 -25.35 6.73
C ASP A 141 -4.24 -25.43 7.78
N ALA A 142 -4.43 -24.38 8.59
CA ALA A 142 -5.50 -24.32 9.60
C ALA A 142 -6.92 -24.32 8.98
N VAL A 143 -7.16 -23.54 7.92
CA VAL A 143 -8.46 -23.51 7.22
C VAL A 143 -8.71 -24.82 6.46
N THR A 144 -7.68 -25.46 5.90
CA THR A 144 -7.81 -26.76 5.23
C THR A 144 -8.07 -27.87 6.23
N ALA A 145 -7.43 -27.84 7.41
CA ALA A 145 -7.72 -28.74 8.53
C ALA A 145 -9.15 -28.52 9.09
N HIS A 146 -9.57 -27.28 9.32
CA HIS A 146 -10.94 -26.96 9.77
C HIS A 146 -12.01 -27.38 8.76
N ARG A 147 -11.75 -27.20 7.46
CA ARG A 147 -12.66 -27.60 6.38
C ARG A 147 -12.85 -29.12 6.30
N ALA A 148 -11.91 -29.90 6.81
CA ALA A 148 -12.05 -31.35 6.95
C ALA A 148 -12.87 -31.77 8.18
N GLN A 149 -13.22 -30.85 9.09
CA GLN A 149 -13.82 -31.19 10.40
C GLN A 149 -15.19 -30.54 10.67
N TYR A 150 -15.46 -29.30 10.23
CA TYR A 150 -16.71 -28.61 10.57
C TYR A 150 -17.42 -27.95 9.38
N SER A 151 -18.40 -28.68 8.82
CA SER A 151 -19.40 -28.16 7.89
C SER A 151 -20.63 -27.62 8.65
N SER A 152 -20.48 -26.55 9.42
CA SER A 152 -21.56 -25.63 9.81
C SER A 152 -21.07 -24.48 10.70
N ASN A 153 -21.75 -23.34 10.60
CA ASN A 153 -21.70 -22.16 11.47
C ASN A 153 -20.40 -21.33 11.45
N LEU A 154 -20.44 -20.25 10.65
CA LEU A 154 -19.53 -19.12 10.74
C LEU A 154 -19.91 -18.24 11.93
N GLU A 155 -18.96 -17.95 12.81
CA GLU A 155 -18.87 -16.64 13.46
C GLU A 155 -17.58 -15.97 12.99
N VAL A 156 -17.71 -14.83 12.30
CA VAL A 156 -16.57 -14.05 11.81
C VAL A 156 -16.28 -12.96 12.84
N SER A 157 -15.22 -13.15 13.62
CA SER A 157 -14.70 -12.08 14.48
C SER A 157 -14.00 -11.02 13.63
N ASP A 158 -14.51 -9.79 13.65
CA ASP A 158 -14.01 -8.65 12.88
C ASP A 158 -12.77 -8.00 13.54
N GLU A 159 -11.74 -8.81 13.80
CA GLU A 159 -10.40 -8.31 14.13
C GLU A 159 -9.40 -8.83 13.10
N LEU A 160 -9.13 -8.01 12.07
CA LEU A 160 -7.97 -8.21 11.21
C LEU A 160 -6.69 -7.98 12.03
N PRO A 161 -5.84 -9.00 12.27
CA PRO A 161 -4.66 -8.84 13.11
C PRO A 161 -3.75 -7.74 12.57
N GLY A 162 -3.29 -6.85 13.45
CA GLY A 162 -2.40 -5.74 13.08
C GLY A 162 -1.12 -6.17 12.36
N ASP A 163 -0.72 -7.43 12.55
CA ASP A 163 0.41 -8.12 11.92
C ASP A 163 0.21 -8.43 10.43
N GLN A 164 -0.97 -8.18 9.85
CA GLN A 164 -1.22 -8.33 8.40
C GLN A 164 -1.26 -6.97 7.67
N MET A 165 -1.05 -5.87 8.39
CA MET A 165 -1.23 -4.51 7.89
C MET A 165 0.11 -3.87 7.49
N ALA A 166 0.22 -3.44 6.24
CA ALA A 166 1.25 -2.48 5.85
C ALA A 166 0.70 -1.05 5.90
N ARG A 167 1.52 -0.10 6.35
CA ARG A 167 1.21 1.33 6.35
C ARG A 167 2.14 2.04 5.39
N ILE A 168 1.57 2.82 4.48
CA ILE A 168 2.29 3.66 3.52
C ILE A 168 2.08 5.11 3.94
N TYR A 169 3.14 5.90 3.98
CA TYR A 169 3.12 7.29 4.45
C TYR A 169 3.70 8.24 3.42
N GLN A 170 3.18 9.45 3.35
CA GLN A 170 3.78 10.56 2.63
C GLN A 170 3.89 11.76 3.58
N ASP A 171 5.14 12.08 3.96
CA ASP A 171 5.45 13.15 4.91
C ASP A 171 5.90 14.43 4.19
N ILE A 172 5.42 15.57 4.67
CA ILE A 172 5.76 16.89 4.11
C ILE A 172 7.07 17.39 4.71
N CYS A 173 8.12 16.60 4.55
CA CYS A 173 9.48 17.11 4.43
C CYS A 173 9.96 18.16 5.47
N ASN A 174 9.65 18.01 6.77
CA ASN A 174 10.46 18.67 7.80
C ASN A 174 11.75 17.85 7.96
N TYR A 175 12.77 18.20 7.18
CA TYR A 175 14.02 17.45 7.10
C TYR A 175 14.83 17.54 8.40
N SER A 176 14.97 16.44 9.13
CA SER A 176 16.04 16.18 10.11
C SER A 176 16.05 14.70 10.55
N VAL A 177 16.32 13.79 9.61
CA VAL A 177 16.58 12.37 9.95
C VAL A 177 17.82 11.89 9.16
N PRO A 178 18.91 11.47 9.84
CA PRO A 178 20.10 10.92 9.19
C PRO A 178 19.74 9.71 8.33
N GLN A 179 20.14 9.72 7.06
CA GLN A 179 19.94 8.57 6.16
C GLN A 179 20.92 7.45 6.56
N ARG A 180 20.41 6.23 6.79
CA ARG A 180 21.25 5.03 6.87
C ARG A 180 21.40 4.39 5.48
N PRO A 181 22.49 3.65 5.19
CA PRO A 181 22.71 3.05 3.88
C PRO A 181 21.63 2.02 3.53
N PRO A 182 21.23 1.90 2.25
CA PRO A 182 20.26 0.90 1.83
C PRO A 182 20.84 -0.51 1.88
N CYS A 183 20.13 -1.44 2.52
CA CYS A 183 20.37 -2.88 2.39
C CYS A 183 19.66 -3.40 1.13
N TYR A 184 20.36 -3.41 0.00
CA TYR A 184 19.82 -3.93 -1.26
C TYR A 184 20.17 -5.41 -1.46
N ARG A 185 19.27 -6.15 -2.11
CA ARG A 185 19.51 -7.44 -2.76
C ARG A 185 18.98 -7.29 -4.18
N ASP A 186 19.78 -7.73 -5.15
CA ASP A 186 19.62 -7.32 -6.55
C ASP A 186 18.30 -7.76 -7.20
N ASN A 187 17.66 -6.79 -7.87
CA ASN A 187 16.97 -6.93 -9.16
C ASN A 187 16.13 -8.19 -9.39
N LEU A 188 14.98 -8.27 -8.72
CA LEU A 188 13.82 -9.03 -9.25
C LEU A 188 12.87 -8.06 -9.97
N PRO A 189 12.60 -8.25 -11.28
CA PRO A 189 11.67 -7.38 -12.01
C PRO A 189 10.23 -7.60 -11.52
N ILE A 190 9.45 -6.51 -11.38
CA ILE A 190 7.99 -6.63 -11.54
C ILE A 190 7.71 -6.76 -13.05
N ILE A 191 7.97 -7.98 -13.53
CA ILE A 191 7.43 -8.62 -14.74
C ILE A 191 7.91 -8.02 -16.08
N ALA A 192 7.95 -8.88 -17.10
CA ALA A 192 8.14 -8.55 -18.51
C ALA A 192 6.79 -8.54 -19.23
#